data_AF-A0A4S2VJW2-F1
#
_entry.id   AF-A0A4S2VJW2-F1
#
_cell.length_a   1.000
_cell.length_b   1.000
_cell.length_c   1.000
_cell.angle_alpha   90.00
_cell.angle_beta   90.00
_cell.angle_gamma   90.00
#
_symmetry.space_group_name_H-M   'P 1'
#
loop_
_entity.id
_entity.type
_entity.pdbx_description
1 polymer ?
#
loop_
_entity_poly.entity_id
_entity_poly.type
_entity_poly.pdbx_seq_one_letter_code
_entity_poly.pdbx_strand_id
1 'polypeptide(L)'
;MHEGDQPDLDEIDARFAAVAEGRTSRDAADRWAARWVTDDGLEWDDLSWWALQLLHGIDLRPGPEEPYLHDDEQVRGWLKELRRRRAGHPATA
;
A
#
# COMPACT_ATOMS: atom_id res chain seq x y z
N MET A 1 -2.48 17.51 -9.75
CA MET A 1 -2.88 16.14 -9.40
C MET A 1 -2.75 15.36 -10.70
N HIS A 2 -1.68 14.57 -10.87
CA HIS A 2 -1.46 13.80 -12.09
C HIS A 2 -2.30 12.52 -11.99
N GLU A 3 -3.56 12.59 -12.42
CA GLU A 3 -4.33 11.37 -12.71
C GLU A 3 -3.78 10.81 -14.03
N GLY A 4 -2.81 9.89 -13.98
CA GLY A 4 -2.31 9.24 -15.18
C GLY A 4 -0.95 8.56 -15.11
N ASP A 5 -0.12 8.84 -14.10
CA ASP A 5 1.20 8.20 -13.97
C ASP A 5 1.19 7.15 -12.86
N GLN A 6 2.00 6.10 -13.07
CA GLN A 6 2.25 5.04 -12.10
C GLN A 6 2.78 5.65 -10.78
N PRO A 7 2.21 5.31 -9.60
CA PRO A 7 2.59 5.96 -8.37
C PRO A 7 3.99 5.58 -7.93
N ASP A 8 4.72 6.57 -7.40
CA ASP A 8 6.02 6.32 -6.81
C ASP A 8 5.92 5.78 -5.36
N LEU A 9 7.08 5.44 -4.79
CA LEU A 9 7.15 4.91 -3.43
C LEU A 9 6.75 5.93 -2.36
N ASP A 10 6.84 7.24 -2.64
CA ASP A 10 6.35 8.30 -1.74
C ASP A 10 4.82 8.32 -1.71
N GLU A 11 4.17 8.16 -2.86
CA GLU A 11 2.72 8.05 -2.96
C GLU A 11 2.20 6.77 -2.28
N ILE A 12 2.90 5.64 -2.43
CA ILE A 12 2.57 4.39 -1.74
C ILE A 12 2.75 4.55 -0.21
N ASP A 13 3.85 5.15 0.27
CA ASP A 13 4.07 5.42 1.70
C ASP A 13 2.97 6.33 2.28
N ALA A 14 2.63 7.41 1.56
CA ALA A 14 1.57 8.32 1.95
C ALA A 14 0.21 7.62 2.05
N ARG A 15 -0.05 6.63 1.19
CA ARG A 15 -1.27 5.82 1.24
C ARG A 15 -1.34 4.97 2.49
N PHE A 16 -0.25 4.26 2.84
CA PHE A 16 -0.16 3.53 4.11
C PHE A 16 -0.32 4.44 5.32
N ALA A 17 0.35 5.60 5.33
CA ALA A 17 0.25 6.56 6.42
C ALA A 17 -1.20 7.06 6.60
N ALA A 18 -1.89 7.35 5.50
CA ALA A 18 -3.29 7.77 5.54
C ALA A 18 -4.20 6.69 6.15
N VAL A 19 -3.97 5.40 5.87
CA VAL A 19 -4.73 4.30 6.49
C VAL A 19 -4.39 4.19 7.97
N ALA A 20 -3.11 4.17 8.33
CA ALA A 20 -2.64 4.01 9.71
C ALA A 20 -3.11 5.13 10.65
N GLU A 21 -3.30 6.34 10.10
CA GLU A 21 -3.80 7.53 10.79
C GLU A 21 -5.34 7.68 10.70
N GLY A 22 -6.04 6.78 10.01
CA GLY A 22 -7.49 6.83 9.85
C GLY A 22 -7.98 7.98 8.94
N ARG A 23 -7.11 8.59 8.14
CA ARG A 23 -7.45 9.65 7.18
C ARG A 23 -8.11 9.10 5.91
N THR A 24 -7.89 7.82 5.60
CA THR A 24 -8.60 7.10 4.53
C THR A 24 -9.06 5.75 5.03
N SER A 25 -10.16 5.23 4.47
CA SER A 25 -10.61 3.87 4.76
C SER A 25 -9.71 2.83 4.09
N ARG A 26 -9.71 1.61 4.64
CA ARG A 26 -9.04 0.44 4.06
C ARG A 26 -9.60 0.10 2.68
N ASP A 27 -10.93 0.13 2.49
CA ASP A 27 -11.58 -0.10 1.18
C ASP A 27 -11.12 0.93 0.13
N ALA A 28 -11.00 2.21 0.50
CA ALA A 28 -10.50 3.23 -0.43
C ALA A 28 -9.03 3.02 -0.80
N ALA A 29 -8.22 2.50 0.13
CA ALA A 29 -6.82 2.17 -0.12
C ALA A 29 -6.69 0.92 -0.99
N ASP A 30 -7.47 -0.13 -0.72
CA ASP A 30 -7.56 -1.35 -1.54
C ASP A 30 -7.90 -1.01 -2.99
N ARG A 31 -9.02 -0.30 -3.21
CA ARG A 31 -9.46 0.08 -4.57
C ARG A 31 -8.45 0.95 -5.30
N TRP A 32 -7.67 1.75 -4.57
CA TRP A 32 -6.59 2.51 -5.17
C TRP A 32 -5.45 1.61 -5.60
N ALA A 33 -5.02 0.68 -4.75
CA ALA A 33 -3.96 -0.26 -5.08
C ALA A 33 -4.37 -1.21 -6.23
N ALA A 34 -5.62 -1.67 -6.23
CA ALA A 34 -6.18 -2.53 -7.25
C ALA A 34 -6.00 -1.94 -8.66
N ARG A 35 -6.18 -0.63 -8.85
CA ARG A 35 -6.01 0.04 -10.16
C ARG A 35 -4.64 -0.21 -10.77
N TRP A 36 -3.61 -0.29 -9.94
CA TRP A 36 -2.22 -0.45 -10.34
C TRP A 36 -1.81 -1.93 -10.40
N VAL A 37 -2.28 -2.73 -9.45
CA VAL A 37 -1.98 -4.17 -9.36
C VAL A 37 -2.59 -4.95 -10.52
N THR A 38 -3.76 -4.54 -11.02
CA THR A 38 -4.44 -5.24 -12.12
C THR A 38 -4.00 -4.80 -13.51
N ASP A 39 -3.10 -3.82 -13.61
CA ASP A 39 -2.55 -3.37 -14.88
C ASP A 39 -1.24 -4.12 -15.19
N ASP A 40 -1.35 -5.17 -15.99
CA ASP A 40 -0.22 -6.02 -16.41
C ASP A 40 0.80 -5.28 -17.31
N GLY A 41 0.52 -4.04 -17.71
CA GLY A 41 1.42 -3.20 -18.52
C GLY A 41 2.44 -2.38 -17.72
N LEU A 42 2.32 -2.34 -16.39
CA LEU A 42 3.20 -1.56 -15.52
C LEU A 42 4.38 -2.39 -15.01
N GLU A 43 5.57 -1.80 -15.01
CA GLU A 43 6.76 -2.41 -14.42
C GLU A 43 7.03 -1.82 -13.04
N TRP A 44 7.23 -2.70 -12.06
CA TRP A 44 7.46 -2.31 -10.67
C TRP A 44 8.84 -2.77 -10.19
N ASP A 45 9.51 -1.94 -9.41
CA ASP A 45 10.59 -2.44 -8.56
C ASP A 45 10.01 -3.33 -7.44
N ASP A 46 10.85 -4.23 -6.91
CA ASP A 46 10.45 -5.23 -5.91
C ASP A 46 9.81 -4.60 -4.67
N LEU A 47 10.27 -3.42 -4.24
CA LEU A 47 9.80 -2.78 -3.02
C LEU A 47 8.43 -2.12 -3.24
N SER A 48 8.26 -1.39 -4.34
CA SER A 48 6.98 -0.79 -4.73
C SER A 48 5.92 -1.88 -4.97
N TRP A 49 6.28 -2.96 -5.67
CA TRP A 49 5.38 -4.09 -5.90
C TRP A 49 4.93 -4.75 -4.60
N TRP A 50 5.88 -5.06 -3.70
CA TRP A 50 5.59 -5.63 -2.40
C TRP A 50 4.63 -4.75 -1.58
N ALA A 51 4.85 -3.43 -1.59
CA ALA A 51 4.04 -2.49 -0.83
C ALA A 51 2.61 -2.36 -1.40
N LEU A 52 2.46 -2.32 -2.73
CA LEU A 52 1.16 -2.28 -3.39
C LEU A 52 0.35 -3.55 -3.13
N GLN A 53 0.98 -4.71 -3.18
CA GLN A 53 0.33 -5.99 -2.89
C GLN A 53 -0.17 -6.11 -1.45
N LEU A 54 0.39 -5.36 -0.50
CA LEU A 54 -0.11 -5.28 0.87
C LEU A 54 -1.30 -4.33 1.02
N LEU A 55 -1.35 -3.26 0.22
CA LEU A 55 -2.51 -2.37 0.17
C LEU A 55 -3.69 -3.03 -0.55
N HIS A 56 -3.43 -3.80 -1.59
CA HIS A 56 -4.43 -4.62 -2.27
C HIS A 56 -4.83 -5.80 -1.37
N GLY A 57 -6.08 -5.79 -0.90
CA GLY A 57 -6.62 -6.73 0.07
C GLY A 57 -6.53 -6.27 1.54
N ILE A 58 -6.10 -5.03 1.81
CA ILE A 58 -6.00 -4.49 3.19
C ILE A 58 -7.35 -4.40 3.91
N ASP A 59 -8.45 -4.45 3.17
CA ASP A 59 -9.82 -4.40 3.66
C ASP A 59 -10.50 -5.79 3.77
N LEU A 60 -9.78 -6.87 3.44
CA LEU A 60 -10.31 -8.23 3.49
C LEU A 60 -10.72 -8.63 4.90
N ARG A 61 -11.83 -9.35 4.98
CA ARG A 61 -12.44 -9.90 6.20
C ARG A 61 -12.88 -11.35 5.94
N PRO A 62 -12.87 -12.22 6.96
CA PRO A 62 -13.41 -13.58 6.83
C PRO A 62 -14.91 -13.62 6.49
N GLY A 63 -15.65 -12.57 6.87
CA GLY A 63 -17.08 -12.45 6.62
C GLY A 63 -17.61 -11.05 6.90
N PRO A 64 -18.89 -10.79 6.63
CA PRO A 64 -19.55 -9.56 7.02
C PRO A 64 -19.47 -9.38 8.53
N GLU A 65 -19.16 -8.17 8.99
CA GLU A 65 -19.04 -7.80 10.42
C GLU A 65 -17.85 -8.42 11.19
N GLU A 66 -17.14 -9.38 10.62
CA GLU A 66 -15.87 -9.88 11.18
C GLU A 66 -14.76 -8.81 11.11
N PRO A 67 -13.76 -8.86 12.00
CA PRO A 67 -12.61 -7.96 11.94
C PRO A 67 -11.81 -8.16 10.65
N TYR A 68 -11.02 -7.14 10.31
CA TYR A 68 -10.07 -7.24 9.21
C TYR A 68 -9.09 -8.39 9.45
N LEU A 69 -8.70 -9.07 8.36
CA LEU A 69 -7.63 -10.10 8.39
C LEU A 69 -6.30 -9.54 8.90
N HIS A 70 -6.13 -8.22 8.76
CA HIS A 70 -4.96 -7.49 9.20
C HIS A 70 -5.39 -6.40 10.18
N ASP A 71 -4.92 -6.43 11.42
CA ASP A 71 -5.25 -5.39 12.39
C ASP A 71 -4.48 -4.08 12.15
N ASP A 72 -4.74 -3.04 12.95
CA ASP A 72 -4.09 -1.74 12.79
C ASP A 72 -2.60 -1.77 13.18
N GLU A 73 -2.19 -2.69 14.06
CA GLU A 73 -0.78 -2.84 14.43
C GLU A 73 0.01 -3.44 13.27
N GLN A 74 -0.55 -4.44 12.59
CA GLN A 74 0.03 -5.03 11.38
C GLN A 74 0.21 -3.98 10.28
N VAL A 75 -0.80 -3.13 10.03
CA VAL A 75 -0.70 -2.04 9.04
C VAL A 75 0.41 -1.05 9.39
N ARG A 76 0.51 -0.64 10.67
CA ARG A 76 1.61 0.24 11.13
C ARG A 76 2.97 -0.45 11.03
N GLY A 77 3.02 -1.76 11.28
CA GLY A 77 4.20 -2.60 11.12
C GLY A 77 4.69 -2.61 9.67
N TRP A 78 3.80 -2.76 8.71
CA TRP A 78 4.13 -2.71 7.28
C TRP A 78 4.65 -1.34 6.84
N LEU A 79 4.04 -0.24 7.29
CA LEU A 79 4.54 1.11 7.01
C LEU A 79 5.97 1.30 7.56
N LYS A 80 6.24 0.82 8.77
CA LYS A 80 7.58 0.87 9.37
C LYS A 80 8.58 0.03 8.57
N GLU A 81 8.18 -1.14 8.11
CA GLU A 81 9.02 -2.04 7.30
C GLU A 81 9.31 -1.44 5.92
N LEU A 82 8.31 -0.86 5.25
CA LEU A 82 8.48 -0.12 4.00
C LEU A 82 9.58 0.95 4.13
N ARG A 83 9.48 1.78 5.16
CA ARG A 83 10.45 2.85 5.43
C ARG A 83 11.84 2.31 5.75
N ARG A 84 11.94 1.19 6.48
CA ARG A 84 13.23 0.51 6.73
C ARG A 84 13.86 0.00 5.44
N ARG A 85 13.10 -0.73 4.62
CA ARG A 85 13.59 -1.31 3.36
C ARG A 85 14.04 -0.22 2.40
N ARG A 86 13.28 0.88 2.31
CA ARG A 86 13.65 2.07 1.54
C ARG A 86 14.96 2.69 2.02
N ALA A 87 15.16 2.82 3.33
CA ALA A 87 16.42 3.35 3.87
C ALA A 87 17.62 2.40 3.65
N GLY A 88 17.38 1.09 3.57
CA GLY A 88 18.39 0.07 3.28
C GLY A 88 18.71 -0.11 1.79
N HIS A 89 17.84 0.39 0.90
CA HIS A 89 18.07 0.47 -0.54
C HIS A 89 18.34 1.93 -0.89
N PRO A 90 19.61 2.41 -0.86
CA PRO A 90 19.90 3.72 -1.41
C PRO A 90 19.38 3.75 -2.85
N ALA A 91 18.58 4.76 -3.19
CA ALA A 91 18.15 4.97 -4.56
C ALA A 91 19.41 4.97 -5.43
N THR A 92 19.51 4.00 -6.34
CA THR A 92 20.59 3.98 -7.32
C THR A 92 20.46 5.28 -8.12
N ALA A 93 21.39 6.20 -7.89
CA ALA A 93 21.50 7.47 -8.61
C ALA A 93 21.87 7.25 -10.07
#